data_AF-K2E6R5-F1
#
_entry.id   AF-K2E6R5-F1
#
_cell.length_a   1.000
_cell.length_b   1.000
_cell.length_c   1.000
_cell.angle_alpha   90.00
_cell.angle_beta   90.00
_cell.angle_gamma   90.00
#
_symmetry.space_group_name_H-M   'P 1'
#
loop_
_entity.id
_entity.type
_entity.pdbx_description
1 polymer ?
#
loop_
_entity_poly.entity_id
_entity_poly.type
_entity_poly.pdbx_seq_one_letter_code
_entity_poly.pdbx_strand_id
1 'polypeptide(L)'
;MSKTQQFKLNISLSDRLANYLVTQPNILNKYSGCSYVVFSYKNEELNKLNNQLIPGLKLEGKPVVKAQETNDLNNPWVLTPIFN
;
A
#
# COMPACT_ATOMS: atom_id res chain seq x y z
N MET A 1 -4.95 -9.83 15.21
CA MET A 1 -5.17 -8.38 15.18
C MET A 1 -6.66 -8.07 15.19
N SER A 2 -7.10 -7.11 16.01
CA SER A 2 -8.49 -6.62 15.96
C SER A 2 -8.73 -5.69 14.78
N LYS A 3 -9.99 -5.54 14.33
CA LYS A 3 -10.36 -4.60 13.25
C LYS A 3 -9.91 -3.17 13.53
N THR A 4 -10.03 -2.71 14.78
CA THR A 4 -9.59 -1.37 15.20
C THR A 4 -8.08 -1.19 15.08
N GLN A 5 -7.29 -2.20 15.44
CA GLN A 5 -5.84 -2.17 15.28
C GLN A 5 -5.44 -2.15 13.80
N GLN A 6 -6.08 -3.00 12.98
CA GLN A 6 -5.86 -3.02 11.54
C GLN A 6 -6.15 -1.65 10.90
N PHE A 7 -7.29 -1.06 11.25
CA PHE A 7 -7.67 0.26 10.77
C PHE A 7 -6.63 1.33 11.12
N LYS A 8 -6.23 1.41 12.40
CA LYS A 8 -5.22 2.40 12.86
C LYS A 8 -3.90 2.26 12.11
N LEU A 9 -3.42 1.02 11.92
CA LEU A 9 -2.17 0.77 11.22
C LEU A 9 -2.27 1.10 9.73
N ASN A 10 -3.38 0.75 9.08
CA ASN A 10 -3.61 1.08 7.67
C ASN A 10 -3.67 2.60 7.45
N ILE A 11 -4.34 3.35 8.32
CA ILE A 11 -4.37 4.82 8.24
C ILE A 11 -2.95 5.39 8.41
N SER A 12 -2.21 4.96 9.42
CA SER A 12 -0.85 5.44 9.67
C SER A 12 0.12 5.12 8.53
N LEU A 13 0.03 3.93 7.93
CA LEU A 13 0.83 3.58 6.76
C LEU A 13 0.42 4.38 5.51
N SER A 14 -0.89 4.58 5.31
CA SER A 14 -1.40 5.32 4.17
C SER A 14 -1.00 6.79 4.22
N ASP A 15 -1.02 7.40 5.41
CA ASP A 15 -0.53 8.77 5.62
C ASP A 15 0.96 8.90 5.26
N ARG A 16 1.79 7.97 5.74
CA ARG A 16 3.22 7.94 5.41
C ARG A 16 3.48 7.70 3.92
N LEU A 17 2.68 6.86 3.27
CA LEU A 17 2.76 6.66 1.83
C LEU A 17 2.36 7.93 1.07
N ALA A 18 1.28 8.60 1.46
CA ALA A 18 0.83 9.84 0.83
C ALA A 18 1.91 10.93 0.91
N ASN A 19 2.51 11.10 2.09
CA ASN A 19 3.63 12.02 2.30
C ASN A 19 4.86 11.67 1.45
N TYR A 20 5.12 10.40 1.19
CA TYR A 20 6.17 10.00 0.24
C TYR A 20 5.79 10.33 -1.21
N LEU A 21 4.58 9.98 -1.63
CA LEU A 21 4.12 10.14 -3.02
C LEU A 21 4.11 11.60 -3.49
N VAL A 22 3.78 12.55 -2.61
CA VAL A 22 3.84 13.99 -2.95
C VAL A 22 5.27 14.47 -3.26
N THR A 23 6.29 13.79 -2.75
CA THR A 23 7.70 14.06 -3.09
C THR A 23 8.17 13.36 -4.37
N GLN A 24 7.35 12.46 -4.93
CA GLN A 24 7.69 11.61 -6.07
C GLN A 24 6.68 11.78 -7.22
N PRO A 25 6.62 12.95 -7.88
CA PRO A 25 5.58 13.26 -8.87
C PRO A 25 5.56 12.27 -10.05
N ASN A 26 6.72 11.74 -10.47
CA ASN A 26 6.81 10.74 -11.53
C ASN A 26 6.12 9.43 -11.14
N ILE A 27 6.26 9.01 -9.88
CA ILE A 27 5.63 7.80 -9.35
C ILE A 27 4.12 8.00 -9.20
N LEU A 28 3.72 9.15 -8.66
CA LEU A 28 2.32 9.52 -8.50
C LEU A 28 1.59 9.53 -9.84
N ASN A 29 2.19 10.11 -10.87
CA ASN A 29 1.63 10.14 -12.23
C ASN A 29 1.55 8.72 -12.85
N LYS A 30 2.59 7.89 -12.67
CA LYS A 30 2.65 6.53 -13.21
C LYS A 30 1.52 5.64 -12.69
N TYR A 31 1.15 5.81 -11.41
CA TYR A 31 0.14 5.00 -10.73
C TYR A 31 -1.15 5.77 -10.42
N SER A 32 -1.41 6.83 -11.18
CA SER A 32 -2.66 7.59 -11.07
C SER A 32 -3.86 6.69 -11.36
N GLY A 33 -4.94 6.84 -10.58
CA GLY A 33 -6.14 6.01 -10.68
C GLY A 33 -6.02 4.59 -10.11
N CYS A 34 -4.85 4.20 -9.60
CA CYS A 34 -4.67 2.90 -8.94
C CYS A 34 -5.14 2.92 -7.47
N SER A 35 -5.63 1.78 -6.99
CA SER A 35 -5.85 1.53 -5.57
C SER A 35 -4.55 1.07 -4.91
N TYR A 36 -4.11 1.79 -3.89
CA TYR A 36 -2.92 1.43 -3.12
C TYR A 36 -3.30 0.52 -1.96
N VAL A 37 -2.61 -0.61 -1.85
CA VAL A 37 -2.68 -1.49 -0.68
C VAL A 37 -1.36 -1.43 0.05
N VAL A 38 -1.37 -0.92 1.28
CA VAL A 38 -0.17 -0.72 2.10
C VAL A 38 0.28 -2.00 2.79
N PHE A 39 1.58 -2.21 2.87
CA PHE A 39 2.21 -3.32 3.57
C PHE A 39 3.33 -2.77 4.44
N SER A 40 3.43 -3.24 5.68
CA SER A 40 4.48 -2.84 6.61
C SER A 40 5.69 -3.76 6.47
N TYR A 41 6.90 -3.24 6.68
CA TYR A 41 8.09 -4.09 6.81
C TYR A 41 8.14 -4.87 8.14
N LYS A 42 7.35 -4.46 9.14
CA LYS A 42 7.39 -5.00 10.51
C LYS A 42 6.18 -5.84 10.91
N ASN A 43 5.08 -5.77 10.16
CA ASN A 43 3.80 -6.35 10.59
C ASN A 43 3.27 -7.37 9.59
N GLU A 44 3.70 -8.64 9.74
CA GLU A 44 3.26 -9.74 8.88
C GLU A 44 1.76 -10.02 8.97
N GLU A 45 1.16 -9.87 10.15
CA GLU A 45 -0.26 -10.14 10.34
C GLU A 45 -1.11 -9.12 9.54
N LEU A 46 -0.76 -7.83 9.61
CA LEU A 46 -1.37 -6.79 8.79
C LEU A 46 -1.20 -7.10 7.29
N ASN A 47 0.00 -7.51 6.89
CA ASN A 47 0.31 -7.82 5.50
C ASN A 47 -0.55 -8.97 4.97
N LYS A 48 -0.75 -10.03 5.77
CA LYS A 48 -1.64 -11.15 5.39
C LYS A 48 -3.07 -10.67 5.17
N LEU A 49 -3.60 -9.85 6.08
CA LEU A 49 -4.96 -9.30 5.97
C LEU A 49 -5.10 -8.38 4.74
N ASN A 50 -4.14 -7.50 4.51
CA ASN A 50 -4.17 -6.60 3.36
C ASN A 50 -3.99 -7.36 2.03
N ASN A 51 -3.23 -8.46 2.02
CA ASN A 51 -3.10 -9.33 0.84
C ASN A 51 -4.44 -9.97 0.44
N GLN A 52 -5.29 -10.30 1.42
CA GLN A 52 -6.62 -10.86 1.17
C GLN A 52 -7.61 -9.86 0.55
N LEU A 53 -7.31 -8.55 0.59
CA LEU A 53 -8.14 -7.52 -0.05
C LEU A 53 -7.91 -7.46 -1.57
N ILE A 54 -6.73 -7.86 -2.04
CA ILE A 54 -6.32 -7.70 -3.45
C ILE A 54 -7.27 -8.39 -4.43
N PRO A 55 -7.69 -9.67 -4.22
CA PRO A 55 -8.61 -10.33 -5.15
C PRO A 55 -9.95 -9.59 -5.29
N GLY A 56 -10.50 -9.05 -4.19
CA GLY A 56 -11.74 -8.27 -4.23
C GLY A 56 -11.59 -6.98 -5.05
N LEU A 57 -10.49 -6.26 -4.85
CA LEU A 57 -10.19 -5.05 -5.62
C LEU A 57 -10.01 -5.33 -7.12
N LYS A 58 -9.42 -6.48 -7.46
CA LYS A 58 -9.30 -6.93 -8.86
C LYS A 58 -10.66 -7.21 -9.49
N LEU A 59 -11.58 -7.85 -8.76
CA LEU A 59 -12.94 -8.12 -9.24
C LEU A 59 -13.74 -6.84 -9.47
N GLU A 60 -13.47 -5.77 -8.71
CA GLU A 60 -14.05 -4.44 -8.92
C GLU A 60 -13.46 -3.70 -10.13
N GLY A 61 -12.55 -4.32 -10.89
CA GLY A 61 -11.90 -3.72 -12.07
C GLY A 61 -10.92 -2.61 -11.73
N LYS A 62 -10.51 -2.47 -10.46
CA LYS A 62 -9.58 -1.43 -10.02
C LYS A 62 -8.14 -1.91 -10.21
N PRO A 63 -7.29 -1.15 -10.92
CA PRO A 63 -5.86 -1.47 -10.95
C PRO A 63 -5.28 -1.31 -9.54
N VAL A 64 -4.51 -2.30 -9.09
CA VAL A 64 -3.98 -2.34 -7.72
C VAL A 64 -2.47 -2.16 -7.73
N VAL A 65 -1.97 -1.33 -6.80
CA VAL A 65 -0.55 -1.19 -6.51
C VAL A 65 -0.29 -1.67 -5.08
N LYS A 66 0.62 -2.63 -4.95
CA LYS A 66 1.18 -3.00 -3.67
C LYS A 66 2.22 -1.96 -3.26
N ALA A 67 1.98 -1.29 -2.14
CA ALA A 67 2.92 -0.35 -1.54
C ALA A 67 3.58 -0.98 -0.32
N GLN A 68 4.81 -1.45 -0.50
CA GLN A 68 5.59 -2.10 0.56
C GLN A 68 6.51 -1.10 1.23
N GLU A 69 6.26 -0.83 2.51
CA GLU A 69 7.19 -0.12 3.38
C GLU A 69 8.49 -0.92 3.47
N THR A 70 9.62 -0.23 3.47
CA THR A 70 10.96 -0.82 3.63
C THR A 70 11.60 -0.36 4.94
N ASN A 71 12.76 -0.92 5.27
CA ASN A 71 13.63 -0.41 6.32
C ASN A 71 14.70 0.59 5.80
N ASP A 72 14.69 0.92 4.51
CA ASP A 72 15.61 1.88 3.89
C ASP A 72 15.02 3.29 3.93
N LEU A 73 15.71 4.21 4.62
CA LEU A 73 15.26 5.60 4.73
C LEU A 73 15.35 6.37 3.42
N ASN A 74 16.22 5.97 2.49
CA ASN A 74 16.36 6.62 1.19
C ASN A 74 15.27 6.15 0.21
N ASN A 75 14.84 4.90 0.34
CA ASN A 75 13.80 4.28 -0.46
C ASN A 75 12.74 3.64 0.44
N PRO A 76 11.94 4.44 1.16
CA PRO A 76 11.04 3.94 2.21
C PRO A 76 9.88 3.11 1.67
N TRP A 77 9.65 3.14 0.36
CA TRP A 77 8.55 2.43 -0.29
C TRP A 77 8.99 1.76 -1.59
N VAL A 78 8.54 0.51 -1.76
CA VAL A 78 8.58 -0.21 -3.03
C VAL A 78 7.15 -0.34 -3.56
N LEU A 79 6.91 0.16 -4.77
CA LEU A 79 5.61 0.09 -5.42
C LEU A 79 5.62 -0.93 -6.55
N THR A 80 4.82 -1.98 -6.41
CA THR A 80 4.68 -3.03 -7.41
C THR A 80 3.24 -3.05 -7.93
N PRO A 81 3.00 -2.78 -9.21
CA PRO A 81 1.68 -2.96 -9.80
C PRO A 81 1.32 -4.45 -9.77
N ILE A 82 0.08 -4.75 -9.44
CA ILE A 82 -0.45 -6.11 -9.49
C ILE A 82 -1.33 -6.21 -10.73
N PHE A 83 -0.77 -6.76 -11.80
CA PHE A 83 -1.53 -7.04 -13.01
C PHE A 83 -2.41 -8.29 -12.83
N ASN A 84 -3.44 -8.39 -13.66
CA ASN A 84 -4.26 -9.60 -13.80
C ASN A 84 -3.48 -10.67 -14.55
#